data_AF-A0A1B9KI42-F1
#
_entry.id   AF-A0A1B9KI42-F1
#
_cell.length_a   1.000
_cell.length_b   1.000
_cell.length_c   1.000
_cell.angle_alpha   90.00
_cell.angle_beta   90.00
_cell.angle_gamma   90.00
#
_symmetry.space_group_name_H-M   'P 1'
#
loop_
_entity.id
_entity.type
_entity.pdbx_description
1 polymer ?
#
loop_
_entity_poly.entity_id
_entity_poly.type
_entity_poly.pdbx_seq_one_letter_code
_entity_poly.pdbx_strand_id
1 'polypeptide(L)' 'MANISLDAINTINAKLGQANAITTLLMGDCDSDMPINDELRAYALDAISDLISDSKKLFRSETERKGL' A
#
# COMPACT_ATOMS: atom_id res chain seq x y z
N MET A 1 -22.02 1.89 13.46
CA MET A 1 -20.97 1.26 12.63
C MET A 1 -20.76 2.15 11.43
N ALA A 2 -19.57 2.73 11.27
CA ALA A 2 -19.31 3.66 10.19
C ALA A 2 -19.55 2.94 8.86
N ASN A 3 -20.55 3.36 8.08
CA ASN A 3 -20.92 2.68 6.84
C ASN A 3 -19.85 2.98 5.78
N ILE A 4 -18.76 2.19 5.78
CA ILE A 4 -17.69 2.28 4.79
C ILE A 4 -18.27 1.72 3.48
N SER A 5 -18.13 2.49 2.40
CA SER A 5 -18.59 2.07 1.07
C SER A 5 -17.93 0.76 0.66
N LEU A 6 -18.67 -0.13 -0.01
CA LEU A 6 -18.09 -1.34 -0.63
C LEU A 6 -16.93 -1.00 -1.58
N ASP A 7 -17.02 0.14 -2.26
CA ASP A 7 -15.96 0.67 -3.13
C ASP A 7 -14.68 1.03 -2.35
N ALA A 8 -14.84 1.62 -1.15
CA ALA A 8 -13.72 1.92 -0.26
C ALA A 8 -13.09 0.63 0.29
N ILE A 9 -13.89 -0.40 0.60
CA ILE A 9 -13.39 -1.72 1.02
C ILE A 9 -12.59 -2.39 -0.11
N ASN A 10 -13.12 -2.38 -1.34
CA ASN A 10 -12.44 -2.94 -2.50
C ASN A 10 -11.12 -2.22 -2.78
N THR A 11 -11.12 -0.89 -2.67
CA THR A 11 -9.92 -0.07 -2.82
C THR A 11 -8.88 -0.43 -1.77
N ILE A 12 -9.27 -0.55 -0.49
CA ILE A 12 -8.37 -0.97 0.59
C ILE A 12 -7.78 -2.36 0.32
N ASN A 13 -8.60 -3.33 -0.09
CA ASN A 13 -8.13 -4.70 -0.38
C ASN A 13 -7.14 -4.73 -1.56
N ALA A 14 -7.40 -3.97 -2.62
CA ALA A 14 -6.48 -3.86 -3.75
C ALA A 14 -5.13 -3.27 -3.33
N LYS A 15 -5.16 -2.19 -2.53
CA LYS A 15 -3.97 -1.56 -1.97
C LYS A 15 -3.18 -2.53 -1.05
N LEU A 16 -3.85 -3.30 -0.20
CA LEU A 16 -3.20 -4.33 0.63
C LEU A 16 -2.52 -5.43 -0.20
N GLY A 17 -3.16 -5.86 -1.30
CA GLY A 17 -2.56 -6.82 -2.24
C GLY A 17 -1.28 -6.30 -2.89
N GLN A 18 -1.27 -5.02 -3.29
CA GLN A 18 -0.06 -4.36 -3.82
C GLN A 18 1.05 -4.30 -2.77
N ALA A 19 0.73 -3.91 -1.54
CA ALA A 19 1.69 -3.89 -0.43
C ALA A 19 2.35 -5.26 -0.22
N ASN A 20 1.54 -6.33 -0.22
CA ASN A 20 2.01 -7.68 0.01
C ASN A 20 2.95 -8.16 -1.11
N ALA A 21 2.63 -7.85 -2.36
CA ALA A 21 3.47 -8.19 -3.51
C ALA A 21 4.83 -7.49 -3.44
N ILE A 22 4.85 -6.18 -3.12
CA ILE A 22 6.09 -5.42 -3.00
C ILE A 22 6.93 -5.93 -1.82
N THR A 23 6.28 -6.22 -0.68
CA THR A 23 6.97 -6.74 0.50
C THR A 23 7.58 -8.12 0.23
N THR A 24 6.86 -8.98 -0.49
CA THR A 24 7.36 -10.30 -0.91
C THR A 24 8.59 -10.17 -1.81
N LEU A 25 8.56 -9.22 -2.76
CA LEU A 25 9.69 -8.91 -3.62
C LEU A 25 10.90 -8.46 -2.79
N LEU A 26 10.73 -7.48 -1.90
CA LEU A 26 11.80 -6.96 -1.04
C LEU A 26 12.33 -7.97 0.00
N MET A 27 11.49 -8.88 0.51
CA MET A 27 11.96 -9.96 1.40
C MET A 27 12.76 -11.01 0.63
N GLY A 28 12.34 -11.32 -0.61
CA GLY A 28 13.13 -12.18 -1.51
C GLY A 28 14.51 -11.61 -1.82
N ASP A 29 14.65 -10.27 -1.86
CA ASP A 29 15.96 -9.58 -1.95
C ASP A 29 16.87 -9.91 -0.77
N CYS A 30 16.33 -9.87 0.45
CA CYS A 30 17.10 -10.06 1.67
C CYS A 30 17.58 -11.51 1.87
N ASP A 31 16.82 -12.48 1.35
CA ASP A 31 17.08 -13.92 1.52
C ASP A 31 17.75 -14.58 0.31
N SER A 32 18.01 -13.85 -0.78
CA SER A 32 18.58 -14.42 -2.02
C SER A 32 20.05 -14.02 -2.25
N ASP A 33 20.79 -14.94 -2.89
CA ASP A 33 22.13 -14.65 -3.44
C ASP A 33 22.09 -13.70 -4.65
N MET A 34 20.90 -13.29 -5.09
CA MET A 34 20.68 -12.48 -6.28
C MET A 34 19.93 -11.20 -5.91
N PRO A 35 20.64 -10.21 -5.34
CA PRO A 35 20.00 -8.99 -4.89
C PRO A 35 19.31 -8.27 -6.05
N ILE A 36 18.13 -7.76 -5.74
CA ILE A 36 17.39 -6.85 -6.60
C ILE A 36 18.28 -5.63 -6.85
N ASN A 37 18.34 -5.19 -8.12
CA ASN A 37 19.10 -3.99 -8.46
C ASN A 37 18.50 -2.74 -7.77
N ASP A 38 19.34 -1.73 -7.56
CA ASP A 38 18.96 -0.52 -6.83
C ASP A 38 17.79 0.23 -7.47
N GLU A 39 17.63 0.14 -8.79
CA GLU A 39 16.54 0.78 -9.52
C GLU A 39 15.18 0.14 -9.18
N LEU A 40 15.08 -1.20 -9.21
CA LEU A 40 13.86 -1.91 -8.86
C LEU A 40 13.54 -1.78 -7.35
N ARG A 41 14.58 -1.71 -6.50
CA ARG A 41 14.43 -1.41 -5.08
C ARG A 41 13.86 0.00 -4.86
N ALA A 42 14.34 1.00 -5.59
CA ALA A 42 13.79 2.35 -5.53
C ALA A 42 12.32 2.37 -5.98
N TYR A 43 11.97 1.72 -7.10
CA TYR A 43 10.59 1.60 -7.54
C TYR A 43 9.67 0.92 -6.51
N ALA A 44 10.16 -0.13 -5.85
CA ALA A 44 9.42 -0.81 -4.79
C ALA A 44 9.15 0.11 -3.58
N LEU A 45 10.16 0.88 -3.17
CA LEU A 45 10.03 1.83 -2.06
C LEU A 45 9.09 2.98 -2.41
N ASP A 46 9.17 3.53 -3.62
CA ASP A 46 8.27 4.58 -4.11
C ASP A 46 6.82 4.08 -4.15
N ALA A 47 6.59 2.86 -4.66
CA ALA A 47 5.26 2.27 -4.71
C ALA A 47 4.65 2.07 -3.30
N ILE A 48 5.47 1.70 -2.30
CA ILE A 48 5.01 1.64 -0.89
C ILE A 48 4.69 3.05 -0.36
N SER A 49 5.51 4.04 -0.68
CA SER A 49 5.30 5.43 -0.25
C SER A 49 3.98 6.00 -0.80
N ASP A 50 3.71 5.76 -2.08
CA ASP A 50 2.45 6.13 -2.73
C ASP A 50 1.26 5.42 -2.09
N LEU A 51 1.40 4.12 -1.81
CA LEU A 51 0.38 3.33 -1.15
C LEU A 51 0.00 3.88 0.23
N ILE A 52 0.99 4.24 1.04
CA ILE A 52 0.79 4.85 2.36
C ILE A 52 0.10 6.20 2.21
N SER A 53 0.52 7.00 1.23
CA SER A 53 -0.03 8.33 0.98
C SER A 53 -1.51 8.26 0.57
N ASP A 54 -1.85 7.35 -0.33
CA ASP A 54 -3.23 7.11 -0.76
C ASP A 54 -4.10 6.60 0.39
N SER A 55 -3.57 5.67 1.19
CA SER A 55 -4.27 5.14 2.37
C SER A 55 -4.56 6.24 3.40
N LYS A 56 -3.60 7.14 3.64
CA LYS A 56 -3.80 8.32 4.51
C LYS A 56 -4.88 9.27 3.96
N LYS A 57 -4.90 9.52 2.64
CA LYS A 57 -5.93 10.36 2.01
C LYS A 57 -7.32 9.74 2.14
N LEU A 58 -7.44 8.43 1.88
CA LEU A 58 -8.69 7.69 2.04
C LEU A 58 -9.19 7.74 3.49
N PHE A 59 -8.30 7.52 4.45
CA PHE A 59 -8.64 7.61 5.87
C PHE A 59 -9.17 9.00 6.24
N ARG A 60 -8.46 10.07 5.85
CA ARG A 60 -8.90 11.46 6.09
C ARG A 60 -10.25 11.75 5.45
N SER A 61 -10.43 11.36 4.19
CA SER A 61 -11.70 11.52 3.48
C SER A 61 -12.85 10.84 4.22
N GLU A 62 -12.63 9.62 4.73
CA GLU A 62 -13.66 8.90 5.49
C GLU A 62 -13.91 9.46 6.89
N THR A 63 -12.90 10.03 7.58
CA THR A 63 -13.08 10.66 8.90
C THR A 63 -13.73 12.04 8.78
N GLU A 64 -13.28 12.88 7.85
CA GLU A 64 -13.82 14.21 7.60
C GLU A 64 -15.27 14.12 7.08
N ARG A 65 -15.58 13.17 6.20
CA ARG A 65 -16.95 12.89 5.73
C ARG A 65 -17.90 12.49 6.86
N LYS A 66 -17.39 11.92 7.95
CA LYS A 66 -18.19 11.46 9.10
C LYS A 66 -18.24 12.47 10.24
N GLY A 67 -17.60 13.64 10.10
CA GLY A 67 -17.55 14.66 11.15
C GLY A 67 -16.87 14.17 12.43
N LEU A 68 -15.90 13.27 12.31
CA LEU A 68 -15.02 12.80 13.40
C LEU A 68 -13.73 13.62 13.44
#